data_AF-A3DMR1-F1
#
_entry.id   AF-A3DMR1-F1
#
_cell.length_a   1.000
_cell.length_b   1.000
_cell.length_c   1.000
_cell.angle_alpha   90.00
_cell.angle_beta   90.00
_cell.angle_gamma   90.00
#
_symmetry.space_group_name_H-M   'P 1'
#
loop_
_entity.id
_entity.type
_entity.pdbx_description
1 polymer ?
#
loop_
_entity_poly.entity_id
_entity_poly.type
_entity_poly.pdbx_seq_one_letter_code
_entity_poly.pdbx_strand_id
1 'polypeptide(L)'
;MAQEQPKNNEKSAEKTQTKPVIELLIPLEKYLAAGVHIGTHICTKFMEPFVYRVRNDGLYILDVRKIDERIRIAAKFLSRYEPSKIAAVSVRTYGQKPVVKFCNYVGCKPFTGRFMPGTFTNPSLKWYFEPDIVLLTDPRADSQALKEAAEIGIPIVSLADTDNRTEYIDLIIPANNKGRKSLALIYWLLARQILRERGLLPPDGDLPEPPSEFEVKFKR
;
A
#
# COMPACT_ATOMS: atom_id res chain seq x y z
N MET A 1 8.62 -64.13 35.48
CA MET A 1 7.22 -63.85 35.90
C MET A 1 7.09 -62.34 35.91
N ALA A 2 6.71 -61.77 34.76
CA ALA A 2 5.33 -61.35 34.47
C ALA A 2 4.99 -60.09 35.30
N GLN A 3 4.93 -58.90 34.70
CA GLN A 3 3.73 -58.34 34.03
C GLN A 3 2.56 -58.31 35.02
N GLU A 4 1.86 -57.22 35.31
CA GLU A 4 1.50 -55.99 34.59
C GLU A 4 0.72 -55.14 35.61
N GLN A 5 0.68 -53.82 35.43
CA GLN A 5 -0.56 -53.13 35.04
C GLN A 5 -0.34 -51.60 35.08
N PRO A 6 -0.53 -50.91 33.94
CA PRO A 6 -0.38 -49.47 33.83
C PRO A 6 -1.69 -48.75 34.22
N LYS A 7 -1.59 -47.62 34.92
CA LYS A 7 -2.70 -46.68 35.08
C LYS A 7 -2.66 -45.65 33.96
N ASN A 8 -3.62 -45.78 33.06
CA ASN A 8 -4.14 -44.72 32.21
C ASN A 8 -4.32 -43.43 33.01
N ASN A 9 -3.73 -42.34 32.53
CA ASN A 9 -4.29 -41.01 32.73
C ASN A 9 -4.07 -40.20 31.46
N GLU A 10 -5.16 -40.17 30.70
CA GLU A 10 -5.59 -39.21 29.69
C GLU A 10 -4.82 -37.89 29.72
N LYS A 11 -3.76 -37.79 28.90
CA LYS A 11 -3.29 -36.50 28.42
C LYS A 11 -4.11 -36.13 27.20
N SER A 12 -5.14 -35.33 27.49
CA SER A 12 -5.94 -34.56 26.57
C SER A 12 -5.05 -33.95 25.49
N ALA A 13 -5.33 -34.31 24.24
CA ALA A 13 -4.67 -33.77 23.07
C ALA A 13 -5.05 -32.28 22.90
N GLU A 14 -4.25 -31.39 23.46
CA GLU A 14 -4.19 -30.00 22.99
C GLU A 14 -3.60 -30.02 21.57
N LYS A 15 -4.49 -30.08 20.58
CA LYS A 15 -4.17 -29.70 19.21
C LYS A 15 -3.92 -28.19 19.19
N THR A 16 -2.70 -27.79 19.52
CA THR A 16 -2.18 -26.46 19.23
C THR A 16 -2.16 -26.32 17.71
N GLN A 17 -3.22 -25.75 17.14
CA GLN A 17 -3.23 -25.34 15.74
C GLN A 17 -2.17 -24.25 15.59
N THR A 18 -0.97 -24.65 15.17
CA THR A 18 0.08 -23.77 14.70
C THR A 18 -0.48 -22.97 13.54
N LYS A 19 -1.01 -21.78 13.82
CA LYS A 19 -1.36 -20.81 12.77
C LYS A 19 -0.11 -20.63 11.90
N PRO A 20 -0.22 -20.67 10.57
CA PRO A 20 0.94 -20.46 9.71
C PRO A 20 1.57 -19.13 10.10
N VAL A 21 2.86 -19.14 10.42
CA VAL A 21 3.62 -17.93 10.73
C VAL A 21 3.71 -17.18 9.40
N ILE A 22 2.79 -16.24 9.20
CA ILE A 22 2.82 -15.37 8.03
C ILE A 22 3.98 -14.42 8.25
N GLU A 23 5.09 -14.67 7.56
CA GLU A 23 6.21 -13.74 7.50
C GLU A 23 5.71 -12.43 6.89
N LEU A 24 5.68 -11.36 7.67
CA LEU A 24 5.36 -10.01 7.20
C LEU A 24 6.60 -9.38 6.55
N LEU A 25 6.41 -8.46 5.60
CA LEU A 25 7.53 -7.75 4.96
C LEU A 25 8.34 -6.89 5.94
N ILE A 26 7.68 -6.44 7.01
CA ILE A 26 8.23 -5.66 8.10
C ILE A 26 7.65 -6.21 9.42
N PRO A 27 8.40 -6.16 10.55
CA PRO A 27 7.84 -6.38 11.87
C PRO A 27 6.53 -5.62 12.12
N LEU A 28 5.56 -6.31 12.72
CA LEU A 28 4.23 -5.78 13.03
C LEU A 28 4.29 -4.43 13.78
N GLU A 29 5.27 -4.28 14.67
CA GLU A 29 5.51 -3.06 15.44
C GLU A 29 5.67 -1.82 14.56
N LYS A 30 6.38 -1.92 13.43
CA LYS A 30 6.57 -0.76 12.54
C LYS A 30 5.28 -0.38 11.81
N TYR A 31 4.45 -1.36 11.42
CA TYR A 31 3.11 -1.09 10.85
C TYR A 31 2.19 -0.40 11.86
N LEU A 32 2.25 -0.83 13.13
CA LEU A 32 1.48 -0.22 14.22
C LEU A 32 2.00 1.19 14.53
N ALA A 33 3.31 1.38 14.63
CA ALA A 33 3.95 2.67 14.94
C ALA A 33 3.72 3.73 13.85
N ALA A 34 3.65 3.33 12.58
CA ALA A 34 3.31 4.23 11.47
C ALA A 34 1.81 4.57 11.39
N GLY A 35 0.94 3.82 12.09
CA GLY A 35 -0.50 4.03 12.10
C GLY A 35 -1.20 3.59 10.82
N VAL A 36 -0.64 2.63 10.09
CA VAL A 36 -1.16 2.16 8.78
C VAL A 36 -2.53 1.51 8.90
N HIS A 37 -2.78 0.84 10.04
CA HIS A 37 -4.02 0.13 10.35
C HIS A 37 -5.18 1.04 10.79
N ILE A 38 -4.90 2.32 11.10
CA ILE A 38 -5.90 3.25 11.62
C ILE A 38 -6.67 3.84 10.43
N GLY A 39 -7.92 3.42 10.26
CA GLY A 39 -8.83 3.99 9.28
C GLY A 39 -9.62 5.18 9.85
N THR A 40 -10.80 5.43 9.27
CA THR A 40 -11.67 6.55 9.63
C THR A 40 -12.91 6.09 10.39
N HIS A 41 -13.86 6.99 10.68
CA HIS A 41 -15.18 6.63 11.25
C HIS A 41 -16.20 6.15 10.20
N ILE A 42 -15.86 6.25 8.91
CA ILE A 42 -16.74 5.88 7.81
C ILE A 42 -16.13 4.66 7.10
N CYS A 43 -16.96 3.66 6.83
CA CYS A 43 -16.57 2.52 6.01
C CYS A 43 -17.52 2.44 4.80
N THR A 44 -16.95 2.36 3.60
CA THR A 44 -17.70 2.02 2.40
C THR A 44 -17.86 0.50 2.29
N LYS A 45 -18.93 0.04 1.66
CA LYS A 45 -19.21 -1.39 1.46
C LYS A 45 -18.06 -2.14 0.77
N PHE A 46 -17.34 -1.46 -0.13
CA PHE A 46 -16.21 -2.03 -0.85
C PHE A 46 -14.97 -2.26 0.02
N MET A 47 -14.82 -1.49 1.12
CA MET A 47 -13.68 -1.58 2.03
C MET A 47 -13.93 -2.50 3.22
N GLU A 48 -15.18 -2.93 3.46
CA GLU A 48 -15.54 -3.90 4.51
C GLU A 48 -14.65 -5.16 4.52
N PRO A 49 -14.30 -5.77 3.38
CA PRO A 49 -13.44 -6.96 3.37
C PRO A 49 -12.03 -6.70 3.92
N PHE A 50 -11.55 -5.47 3.99
CA PHE A 50 -10.21 -5.13 4.49
C PHE A 50 -10.22 -4.71 5.97
N VAL A 51 -11.40 -4.46 6.54
CA VAL A 51 -11.56 -4.12 7.94
C VAL A 51 -11.39 -5.38 8.80
N TYR A 52 -10.62 -5.26 9.87
CA TYR A 52 -10.47 -6.29 10.91
C TYR A 52 -11.54 -6.15 12.00
N ARG A 53 -11.68 -4.94 12.56
CA ARG A 53 -12.65 -4.63 13.64
C ARG A 53 -12.92 -3.13 13.73
N VAL A 54 -13.98 -2.79 14.45
CA VAL A 54 -14.27 -1.40 14.86
C VAL A 54 -13.79 -1.19 16.29
N ARG A 55 -13.09 -0.09 16.55
CA ARG A 55 -12.67 0.33 17.90
C ARG A 55 -13.86 0.96 18.64
N ASN A 56 -13.82 1.00 19.96
CA ASN A 56 -14.87 1.63 20.78
C ASN A 56 -15.14 3.10 20.40
N ASP A 57 -14.13 3.80 19.88
CA ASP A 57 -14.24 5.20 19.42
C ASP A 57 -14.95 5.33 18.06
N GLY A 58 -15.33 4.22 17.42
CA GLY A 58 -15.92 4.19 16.08
C GLY A 58 -14.91 4.21 14.92
N LEU A 59 -13.60 4.18 15.21
CA LEU A 59 -12.57 4.06 14.17
C LEU A 59 -12.50 2.63 13.63
N TYR A 60 -12.52 2.49 12.32
CA TYR A 60 -12.30 1.22 11.64
C TYR A 60 -10.81 0.87 11.64
N ILE A 61 -10.48 -0.36 12.04
CA ILE A 61 -9.11 -0.88 12.02
C ILE A 61 -8.96 -1.80 10.81
N LEU A 62 -7.99 -1.52 9.95
CA LEU A 62 -7.63 -2.35 8.79
C LEU A 62 -6.78 -3.56 9.22
N ASP A 63 -6.96 -4.69 8.54
CA ASP A 63 -6.19 -5.91 8.79
C ASP A 63 -4.79 -5.83 8.16
N VAL A 64 -3.75 -5.68 8.98
CA VAL A 64 -2.34 -5.58 8.55
C VAL A 64 -1.92 -6.74 7.64
N ARG A 65 -2.48 -7.94 7.81
CA ARG A 65 -2.16 -9.10 6.95
C ARG A 65 -2.60 -8.87 5.50
N LYS A 66 -3.80 -8.33 5.32
CA LYS A 66 -4.35 -7.99 4.00
C LYS A 66 -3.60 -6.81 3.38
N ILE A 67 -3.13 -5.87 4.20
CA ILE A 67 -2.25 -4.78 3.74
C ILE A 67 -0.95 -5.34 3.16
N ASP A 68 -0.27 -6.22 3.91
CA ASP A 68 1.00 -6.84 3.46
C ASP A 68 0.81 -7.65 2.17
N GLU A 69 -0.24 -8.46 2.10
CA GLU A 69 -0.59 -9.25 0.90
C GLU A 69 -0.83 -8.34 -0.31
N ARG A 70 -1.63 -7.28 -0.15
CA ARG A 70 -1.93 -6.34 -1.25
C ARG A 70 -0.70 -5.54 -1.67
N ILE A 71 0.21 -5.20 -0.75
CA ILE A 71 1.49 -4.56 -1.08
C ILE A 71 2.35 -5.50 -1.93
N ARG A 72 2.43 -6.80 -1.60
CA ARG A 72 3.20 -7.77 -2.42
C ARG A 72 2.62 -7.91 -3.82
N ILE A 73 1.30 -8.04 -3.92
CA ILE A 73 0.61 -8.14 -5.22
C ILE A 73 0.86 -6.87 -6.04
N ALA A 74 0.72 -5.70 -5.43
CA ALA A 74 0.95 -4.42 -6.11
C ALA A 74 2.41 -4.24 -6.54
N ALA A 75 3.37 -4.62 -5.70
CA ALA A 75 4.79 -4.54 -6.05
C ALA A 75 5.13 -5.46 -7.23
N LYS A 76 4.63 -6.70 -7.22
CA LYS A 76 4.78 -7.66 -8.32
C LYS A 76 4.06 -7.21 -9.59
N PHE A 77 2.94 -6.51 -9.47
CA PHE A 77 2.22 -5.96 -10.60
C PHE A 77 2.99 -4.79 -11.22
N LEU A 78 3.44 -3.84 -10.40
CA LEU A 78 4.23 -2.67 -10.82
C LEU A 78 5.62 -3.04 -11.36
N SER A 79 6.23 -4.13 -10.88
CA SER A 79 7.56 -4.56 -11.33
C SER A 79 7.59 -5.00 -12.79
N ARG A 80 6.45 -5.43 -13.35
CA ARG A 80 6.30 -5.88 -14.75
C ARG A 80 6.31 -4.74 -15.77
N TYR A 81 5.98 -3.53 -15.35
CA TYR A 81 5.92 -2.37 -16.24
C TYR A 81 7.27 -1.65 -16.30
N GLU A 82 7.52 -1.01 -17.44
CA GLU A 82 8.69 -0.14 -17.63
C GLU A 82 8.64 1.03 -16.63
N PRO A 83 9.73 1.31 -15.90
CA PRO A 83 9.73 2.35 -14.86
C PRO A 83 9.31 3.72 -15.39
N SER A 84 9.78 4.09 -16.58
CA SER A 84 9.52 5.39 -17.21
C SER A 84 8.05 5.64 -17.54
N LYS A 85 7.23 4.58 -17.62
CA LYS A 85 5.80 4.64 -17.98
C LYS A 85 4.86 4.48 -16.79
N ILE A 86 5.40 4.44 -15.57
CA ILE A 86 4.60 4.44 -14.34
C ILE A 86 4.34 5.90 -13.94
N ALA A 87 3.07 6.29 -13.82
CA ALA A 87 2.68 7.58 -13.25
C ALA A 87 2.32 7.43 -11.77
N ALA A 88 2.98 8.16 -10.88
CA ALA A 88 2.58 8.22 -9.47
C ALA A 88 1.99 9.60 -9.16
N VAL A 89 0.75 9.66 -8.69
CA VAL A 89 0.01 10.90 -8.48
C VAL A 89 -0.27 11.14 -7.01
N SER A 90 -0.03 12.38 -6.56
CA SER A 90 -0.42 12.84 -5.23
C SER A 90 -0.73 14.33 -5.21
N VAL A 91 -2.02 14.64 -5.06
CA VAL A 91 -2.48 16.01 -4.78
C VAL A 91 -2.24 16.37 -3.31
N ARG A 92 -2.39 15.40 -2.41
CA ARG A 92 -2.24 15.60 -0.95
C ARG A 92 -0.81 16.03 -0.57
N THR A 93 -0.70 17.09 0.24
CA THR A 93 0.58 17.64 0.70
C THR A 93 1.49 16.61 1.38
N TYR A 94 0.92 15.72 2.20
CA TYR A 94 1.66 14.65 2.87
C TYR A 94 2.17 13.55 1.94
N GLY A 95 1.53 13.35 0.78
CA GLY A 95 1.90 12.32 -0.18
C GLY A 95 2.88 12.79 -1.26
N GLN A 96 3.02 14.11 -1.46
CA GLN A 96 3.93 14.67 -2.47
C GLN A 96 5.38 14.20 -2.28
N LYS A 97 5.94 14.35 -1.06
CA LYS A 97 7.33 13.96 -0.80
C LYS A 97 7.55 12.43 -0.90
N PRO A 98 6.69 11.57 -0.31
CA PRO A 98 6.77 10.13 -0.51
C PRO A 98 6.75 9.72 -1.99
N VAL A 99 5.88 10.31 -2.81
CA VAL A 99 5.78 10.02 -4.25
C VAL A 99 7.04 10.42 -5.01
N VAL A 100 7.59 11.62 -4.75
CA VAL A 100 8.85 12.05 -5.39
C VAL A 100 9.98 11.10 -5.03
N LYS A 101 10.14 10.77 -3.74
CA LYS A 101 11.17 9.84 -3.27
C LYS A 101 10.99 8.45 -3.87
N PHE A 102 9.76 7.93 -3.88
CA PHE A 102 9.41 6.67 -4.52
C PHE A 102 9.83 6.64 -5.99
N CYS A 103 9.53 7.70 -6.74
CA CYS A 103 9.90 7.79 -8.14
C CYS A 103 11.40 7.91 -8.39
N ASN A 104 12.16 8.54 -7.48
CA ASN A 104 13.61 8.57 -7.59
C ASN A 104 14.24 7.16 -7.48
N TYR A 105 13.63 6.26 -6.70
CA TYR A 105 14.12 4.88 -6.55
C TYR A 105 13.65 3.96 -7.67
N VAL A 106 12.38 4.05 -8.05
CA VAL A 106 11.77 3.13 -9.03
C VAL A 106 12.04 3.57 -10.47
N GLY A 107 12.24 4.88 -10.70
CA GLY A 107 12.33 5.51 -12.01
C GLY A 107 10.98 5.94 -12.60
N CYS A 108 9.95 6.13 -11.77
CA CYS A 108 8.62 6.57 -12.22
C CYS A 108 8.52 8.07 -12.46
N LYS A 109 7.45 8.53 -13.11
CA LYS A 109 7.14 9.95 -13.27
C LYS A 109 6.25 10.43 -12.12
N PRO A 110 6.73 11.34 -11.25
CA PRO A 110 5.91 11.86 -10.17
C PRO A 110 5.05 13.03 -10.64
N PHE A 111 3.74 12.97 -10.37
CA PHE A 111 2.80 14.06 -10.49
C PHE A 111 2.41 14.54 -9.09
N THR A 112 2.99 15.65 -8.66
CA THR A 112 2.78 16.19 -7.33
C THR A 112 2.06 17.52 -7.37
N GLY A 113 1.18 17.75 -6.39
CA GLY A 113 0.39 18.98 -6.31
C GLY A 113 -0.81 18.94 -7.26
N ARG A 114 -1.13 20.07 -7.90
CA ARG A 114 -2.31 20.17 -8.75
C ARG A 114 -2.10 19.35 -10.03
N PHE A 115 -2.91 18.31 -10.21
CA PHE A 115 -2.96 17.56 -11.46
C PHE A 115 -3.60 18.44 -12.55
N MET A 116 -2.88 18.64 -13.66
CA MET A 116 -3.37 19.41 -14.79
C MET A 116 -4.34 18.54 -15.60
N PRO A 117 -5.58 18.98 -15.84
CA PRO A 117 -6.51 18.21 -16.64
C PRO A 117 -5.99 18.08 -18.08
N GLY A 118 -6.19 16.91 -18.70
CA GLY A 118 -5.69 16.58 -20.02
C GLY A 118 -4.25 16.05 -20.04
N THR A 119 -3.66 15.80 -18.88
CA THR A 119 -2.28 15.26 -18.79
C THR A 119 -2.20 13.90 -19.48
N PHE A 120 -3.23 13.05 -19.35
CA PHE A 120 -3.23 11.74 -20.01
C PHE A 120 -4.01 11.74 -21.32
N THR A 121 -4.99 12.63 -21.51
CA THR A 121 -5.91 12.56 -22.67
C THR A 121 -5.57 13.52 -23.82
N ASN A 122 -4.82 14.59 -23.60
CA ASN A 122 -4.60 15.62 -24.62
C ASN A 122 -3.12 15.69 -25.10
N PRO A 123 -2.79 15.10 -26.27
CA PRO A 123 -1.43 15.11 -26.81
C PRO A 123 -0.90 16.49 -27.24
N SER A 124 -1.76 17.50 -27.34
CA SER A 124 -1.35 18.87 -27.71
C SER A 124 -0.72 19.63 -26.53
N LEU A 125 -0.83 19.12 -25.30
CA LEU A 125 -0.31 19.77 -24.10
C LEU A 125 1.19 19.47 -23.90
N LYS A 126 1.95 20.46 -23.43
CA LYS A 126 3.39 20.30 -23.14
C LYS A 126 3.70 19.26 -22.07
N TRP A 127 2.76 19.04 -21.15
CA TRP A 127 2.87 18.09 -20.05
C TRP A 127 2.15 16.77 -20.33
N TYR A 128 1.74 16.53 -21.59
CA TYR A 128 1.16 15.25 -21.99
C TYR A 128 2.08 14.09 -21.58
N PHE A 129 1.46 13.05 -21.04
CA PHE A 129 2.14 11.83 -20.64
C PHE A 129 1.22 10.65 -20.83
N GLU A 130 1.75 9.57 -21.39
CA GLU A 130 0.99 8.35 -21.65
C GLU A 130 1.53 7.23 -20.75
N PRO A 131 0.95 7.04 -19.55
CA PRO A 131 1.36 5.96 -18.66
C PRO A 131 0.77 4.62 -19.07
N ASP A 132 1.53 3.54 -18.85
CA ASP A 132 1.00 2.17 -18.96
C ASP A 132 0.29 1.74 -17.66
N ILE A 133 0.57 2.43 -16.54
CA ILE A 133 -0.03 2.17 -15.23
C ILE A 133 0.01 3.43 -14.35
N VAL A 134 -1.06 3.64 -13.56
CA VAL A 134 -1.16 4.78 -12.64
C VAL A 134 -1.24 4.30 -11.19
N LEU A 135 -0.43 4.91 -10.33
CA LEU A 135 -0.44 4.75 -8.87
C LEU A 135 -0.98 6.02 -8.20
N LEU A 136 -2.14 5.93 -7.57
CA LEU A 136 -2.80 7.04 -6.88
C LEU A 136 -2.57 6.97 -5.35
N THR A 137 -2.44 8.13 -4.71
CA THR A 137 -2.30 8.21 -3.24
C THR A 137 -3.65 8.22 -2.54
N ASP A 138 -4.61 8.93 -3.10
CA ASP A 138 -5.97 9.00 -2.57
C ASP A 138 -6.94 9.16 -3.74
N PRO A 139 -7.82 8.17 -3.99
CA PRO A 139 -8.75 8.25 -5.12
C PRO A 139 -9.75 9.41 -5.00
N ARG A 140 -9.99 9.94 -3.79
CA ARG A 140 -10.87 11.10 -3.59
C ARG A 140 -10.17 12.40 -4.02
N ALA A 141 -8.95 12.63 -3.56
CA ALA A 141 -8.18 13.83 -3.91
C ALA A 141 -7.66 13.78 -5.35
N ASP A 142 -7.23 12.61 -5.82
CA ASP A 142 -6.64 12.38 -7.15
C ASP A 142 -7.71 12.01 -8.20
N SER A 143 -8.96 12.41 -7.99
CA SER A 143 -10.11 12.04 -8.83
C SER A 143 -9.98 12.45 -10.30
N GLN A 144 -9.24 13.53 -10.60
CA GLN A 144 -8.99 13.94 -11.99
C GLN A 144 -8.10 12.92 -12.72
N ALA A 145 -7.02 12.47 -12.07
CA ALA A 145 -6.14 11.45 -12.64
C ALA A 145 -6.85 10.09 -12.75
N LEU A 146 -7.71 9.75 -11.77
CA LEU A 146 -8.54 8.56 -11.80
C LEU A 146 -9.47 8.55 -13.03
N LYS A 147 -10.15 9.67 -13.29
CA LYS A 147 -11.06 9.79 -14.45
C LYS A 147 -10.33 9.69 -15.78
N GLU A 148 -9.23 10.42 -15.94
CA GLU A 148 -8.46 10.39 -17.19
C GLU A 148 -7.85 9.01 -17.45
N ALA A 149 -7.33 8.33 -16.41
CA ALA A 149 -6.82 6.97 -16.55
C ALA A 149 -7.92 5.97 -16.92
N ALA A 150 -9.12 6.13 -16.33
CA ALA A 150 -10.28 5.29 -16.66
C ALA A 150 -10.80 5.54 -18.09
N GLU A 151 -10.77 6.77 -18.59
CA GLU A 151 -11.16 7.12 -19.96
C GLU A 151 -10.23 6.50 -21.01
N ILE A 152 -8.93 6.41 -20.72
CA ILE A 152 -7.93 5.82 -21.62
C ILE A 152 -7.91 4.28 -21.52
N GLY A 153 -8.33 3.72 -20.38
CA GLY A 153 -8.31 2.29 -20.12
C GLY A 153 -6.99 1.78 -19.55
N ILE A 154 -6.29 2.62 -18.79
CA ILE A 154 -5.01 2.29 -18.15
C ILE A 154 -5.30 1.63 -16.78
N PRO A 155 -4.59 0.55 -16.39
CA PRO A 155 -4.78 -0.07 -15.09
C PRO A 155 -4.43 0.87 -13.94
N ILE A 156 -5.25 0.85 -12.89
CA ILE A 156 -5.18 1.80 -11.77
C ILE A 156 -4.91 1.05 -10.47
N VAL A 157 -3.80 1.39 -9.83
CA VAL A 157 -3.44 0.97 -8.47
C VAL A 157 -3.63 2.16 -7.54
N SER A 158 -4.29 1.98 -6.39
CA SER A 158 -4.57 3.10 -5.50
C SER A 158 -4.49 2.72 -4.02
N LEU A 159 -3.97 3.63 -3.19
CA LEU A 159 -4.09 3.53 -1.75
C LEU A 159 -5.50 3.99 -1.32
N ALA A 160 -6.25 3.11 -0.67
CA ALA A 160 -7.58 3.41 -0.19
C ALA A 160 -7.68 3.27 1.32
N ASP A 161 -8.24 4.30 1.94
CA ASP A 161 -8.70 4.29 3.33
C ASP A 161 -10.17 3.83 3.38
N THR A 162 -10.72 3.64 4.57
CA THR A 162 -12.05 3.04 4.76
C THR A 162 -13.19 3.87 4.18
N ASP A 163 -13.00 5.20 4.04
CA ASP A 163 -13.99 6.13 3.49
C ASP A 163 -13.93 6.28 1.97
N ASN A 164 -12.93 5.69 1.31
CA ASN A 164 -12.75 5.83 -0.12
C ASN A 164 -13.75 4.97 -0.91
N ARG A 165 -14.21 5.52 -2.04
CA ARG A 165 -14.87 4.74 -3.09
C ARG A 165 -13.81 4.15 -4.00
N THR A 166 -14.05 2.94 -4.46
CA THR A 166 -13.10 2.16 -5.26
C THR A 166 -13.58 1.96 -6.70
N GLU A 167 -14.39 2.90 -7.18
CA GLU A 167 -14.87 2.93 -8.55
C GLU A 167 -13.68 3.13 -9.51
N TYR A 168 -13.61 2.33 -10.58
CA TYR A 168 -12.53 2.34 -11.59
C TYR A 168 -11.12 1.92 -11.10
N ILE A 169 -10.98 1.44 -9.86
CA ILE A 169 -9.68 1.00 -9.33
C ILE A 169 -9.56 -0.52 -9.50
N ASP A 170 -8.55 -0.98 -10.23
CA ASP A 170 -8.31 -2.41 -10.46
C ASP A 170 -7.66 -3.08 -9.24
N LEU A 171 -6.68 -2.40 -8.62
CA LEU A 171 -5.97 -2.93 -7.47
C LEU A 171 -5.94 -1.92 -6.32
N ILE A 172 -6.58 -2.31 -5.23
CA ILE A 172 -6.65 -1.53 -4.00
C ILE A 172 -5.58 -2.00 -3.03
N ILE A 173 -4.82 -1.05 -2.48
CA ILE A 173 -3.95 -1.25 -1.32
C ILE A 173 -4.67 -0.61 -0.12
N PRO A 174 -5.25 -1.42 0.80
CA PRO A 174 -5.92 -0.89 1.97
C PRO A 174 -4.88 -0.28 2.91
N ALA A 175 -5.00 1.02 3.16
CA ALA A 175 -4.01 1.74 3.94
C ALA A 175 -4.56 3.08 4.44
N ASN A 176 -4.05 3.54 5.58
CA ASN A 176 -4.22 4.93 5.99
C ASN A 176 -3.50 5.88 5.03
N ASN A 177 -4.25 6.51 4.13
CA ASN A 177 -3.71 7.46 3.16
C ASN A 177 -3.69 8.92 3.68
N LYS A 178 -4.07 9.16 4.94
CA LYS A 178 -4.13 10.50 5.57
C LYS A 178 -2.89 10.80 6.41
N GLY A 179 -2.32 9.77 7.05
CA GLY A 179 -1.18 9.91 7.95
C GLY A 179 0.16 10.10 7.23
N ARG A 180 0.94 11.10 7.65
CA ARG A 180 2.31 11.35 7.15
C ARG A 180 3.24 10.13 7.26
N LYS A 181 3.21 9.45 8.41
CA LYS A 181 4.06 8.29 8.71
C LYS A 181 3.61 7.06 7.93
N SER A 182 2.30 6.87 7.82
CA SER A 182 1.69 5.78 7.07
C SER A 182 2.06 5.86 5.58
N LEU A 183 1.80 7.02 4.94
CA LEU A 183 2.16 7.23 3.53
C LEU A 183 3.65 7.01 3.28
N ALA A 184 4.51 7.58 4.13
CA ALA A 184 5.96 7.40 4.03
C ALA A 184 6.36 5.91 4.09
N LEU A 185 5.81 5.15 5.04
CA LEU A 185 6.10 3.73 5.20
C LEU A 185 5.60 2.90 4.00
N ILE A 186 4.41 3.18 3.47
CA ILE A 186 3.83 2.43 2.35
C ILE A 186 4.62 2.66 1.07
N TYR A 187 4.94 3.90 0.74
CA TYR A 187 5.75 4.19 -0.45
C TYR A 187 7.17 3.63 -0.32
N TRP A 188 7.76 3.70 0.87
CA TRP A 188 9.05 3.05 1.15
C TRP A 188 8.98 1.53 0.95
N LEU A 189 7.92 0.90 1.47
CA LEU A 189 7.66 -0.53 1.29
C LEU A 189 7.49 -0.93 -0.16
N LEU A 190 6.66 -0.19 -0.91
CA LEU A 190 6.44 -0.44 -2.33
C LEU A 190 7.74 -0.29 -3.12
N ALA A 191 8.53 0.75 -2.89
CA ALA A 191 9.83 0.92 -3.56
C ALA A 191 10.78 -0.25 -3.25
N ARG A 192 10.88 -0.64 -1.96
CA ARG A 192 11.71 -1.77 -1.53
C ARG A 192 11.28 -3.06 -2.23
N GLN A 193 9.99 -3.37 -2.27
CA GLN A 193 9.50 -4.60 -2.90
C GLN A 193 9.64 -4.58 -4.41
N ILE A 194 9.35 -3.46 -5.09
CA ILE A 194 9.51 -3.36 -6.55
C ILE A 194 10.97 -3.61 -6.95
N LEU A 195 11.92 -3.05 -6.21
CA LEU A 195 13.34 -3.24 -6.50
C LEU A 195 13.83 -4.68 -6.21
N ARG A 196 13.26 -5.34 -5.20
CA ARG A 196 13.51 -6.77 -4.93
C ARG A 196 12.98 -7.65 -6.07
N GLU A 197 11.75 -7.40 -6.53
CA GLU A 197 11.14 -8.12 -7.64
C GLU A 197 11.88 -7.89 -8.97
N ARG A 198 12.50 -6.71 -9.16
CA ARG A 198 13.36 -6.41 -10.33
C ARG A 198 14.78 -6.98 -10.20
N GLY A 199 15.16 -7.55 -9.06
CA GLY A 199 16.50 -8.08 -8.80
C GLY A 199 17.58 -7.03 -8.58
N LEU A 200 17.22 -5.76 -8.39
CA LEU A 200 18.18 -4.67 -8.11
C LEU A 200 18.60 -4.63 -6.63
N LEU A 201 17.76 -5.16 -5.74
CA LEU A 201 18.10 -5.42 -4.34
C LEU A 201 18.04 -6.92 -4.04
N PRO A 202 18.90 -7.43 -3.14
CA PRO A 202 18.75 -8.78 -2.62
C PRO A 202 17.43 -8.93 -1.87
N PRO A 203 16.90 -10.16 -1.72
CA PRO A 203 15.62 -10.42 -1.06
C PRO A 203 15.56 -9.92 0.39
N ASP A 204 16.71 -9.82 1.05
CA ASP A 204 16.84 -9.25 2.40
C ASP A 204 17.32 -7.80 2.41
N GLY A 205 17.63 -7.24 1.24
CA GLY A 205 18.14 -5.88 1.09
C GLY A 205 17.11 -4.83 1.46
N ASP A 206 17.52 -3.85 2.25
CA ASP A 206 16.75 -2.65 2.57
C ASP A 206 17.15 -1.50 1.66
N LEU A 207 16.21 -0.57 1.48
CA LEU A 207 16.54 0.71 0.86
C LEU A 207 17.57 1.45 1.72
N PRO A 208 18.49 2.22 1.10
CA PRO A 208 19.53 2.95 1.84
C PRO A 208 18.95 4.04 2.75
N GLU A 209 17.81 4.63 2.39
CA GLU A 209 17.13 5.63 3.21
C GLU A 209 16.08 4.98 4.12
N PRO A 210 15.97 5.39 5.40
CA PRO A 210 14.90 4.94 6.27
C PRO A 210 13.54 5.54 5.88
N PRO A 211 12.40 4.93 6.29
CA PRO A 211 11.06 5.48 6.04
C PRO A 211 10.89 6.94 6.50
N SER A 212 11.63 7.35 7.53
CA SER A 212 11.62 8.73 8.06
C SER A 212 12.03 9.79 7.03
N GLU A 213 12.85 9.45 6.03
CA GLU A 213 13.23 10.41 4.99
C GLU A 213 12.13 10.65 3.95
N PHE A 214 11.18 9.72 3.83
CA PHE A 214 9.99 9.90 3.00
C PHE A 214 8.97 10.83 3.67
N GLU A 215 9.05 11.03 5.00
CA GLU A 215 8.13 11.91 5.72
C GLU A 215 8.31 13.38 5.33
N VAL A 216 7.20 14.10 5.17
CA VAL A 216 7.20 15.55 4.99
C VAL A 216 7.72 16.23 6.26
N LYS A 217 8.88 16.87 6.17
CA LYS A 217 9.48 17.67 7.23
C LYS A 217 8.98 19.11 7.08
N PHE A 218 8.12 19.58 7.98
CA PHE A 218 7.77 20.99 8.05
C PHE A 218 8.95 21.76 8.63
N LYS A 219 9.62 22.56 7.81
CA LYS A 219 10.45 23.65 8.34
C LYS A 219 9.50 24.75 8.76
N ARG A 220 9.49 25.05 10.07
CA ARG A 220 8.89 26.29 10.57
C ARG A 220 9.79 27.46 10.20
#